data_AF-W2Z9D8-F1
#
_entry.id   AF-W2Z9D8-F1
#
_cell.length_a   1.000
_cell.length_b   1.000
_cell.length_c   1.000
_cell.angle_alpha   90.00
_cell.angle_beta   90.00
_cell.angle_gamma   90.00
#
_symmetry.space_group_name_H-M   'P 1'
#
loop_
_entity.id
_entity.type
_entity.pdbx_description
1 polymer ?
#
loop_
_entity_poly.entity_id
_entity_poly.type
_entity_poly.pdbx_seq_one_letter_code
_entity_poly.pdbx_strand_id
1 'polypeptide(L)'
;MDATKRPALPLLLGGVALCTLGALPLLEVCYAVRQVSASPEKLQVIQALTTVDKFAITLSALLAALGGVLLALHWVELPVTSALKAAKLLTIALAVAALVDAALLTSVASHRGPDTPWKAETYADHEGLFEQQVNDVFCHAKGLQVCELGSVAEARQIFPLQDWPVDSDRAPGRRIATSCEGFKDDVQLWDYQNKMQLCRLCGNITAEEEQLQVKFGADHTAEVLAAVELLSFGELQWCGEYLVVRIPDHDVGHSPYWKHRREFQVLLEYDTPPCSLFFTVKVLQLLEVVASLCCVVLVRWIWTLQTLKLVQYKDGGKMDAA
;
A
#
# COMPACT_ATOMS: atom_id res chain seq x y z
N MET A 1 -47.42 -23.14 -3.97
CA MET A 1 -46.88 -22.02 -4.78
C MET A 1 -46.34 -20.87 -3.91
N ASP A 2 -46.03 -21.10 -2.62
CA ASP A 2 -45.70 -19.99 -1.70
C ASP A 2 -44.20 -19.70 -1.54
N ALA A 3 -43.33 -20.66 -1.86
CA ALA A 3 -41.88 -20.50 -1.73
C ALA A 3 -41.27 -19.45 -2.70
N THR A 4 -41.97 -19.10 -3.78
CA THR A 4 -41.46 -18.16 -4.80
C THR A 4 -41.78 -16.69 -4.52
N LYS A 5 -42.59 -16.40 -3.50
CA LYS A 5 -42.95 -15.01 -3.11
C LYS A 5 -41.93 -14.37 -2.17
N ARG A 6 -41.18 -15.17 -1.41
CA ARG A 6 -40.18 -14.69 -0.45
C ARG A 6 -38.81 -14.49 -1.13
N PRO A 7 -38.03 -13.47 -0.74
CA PRO A 7 -36.68 -13.30 -1.25
C PRO A 7 -35.80 -14.48 -0.87
N ALA A 8 -34.89 -14.88 -1.76
CA ALA A 8 -34.03 -16.04 -1.59
C ALA A 8 -33.13 -15.90 -0.34
N LEU A 9 -32.74 -17.04 0.27
CA LEU A 9 -31.84 -17.12 1.43
C LEU A 9 -30.59 -16.20 1.35
N PRO A 10 -29.94 -16.01 0.19
CA PRO A 10 -28.80 -15.10 0.08
C PRO A 10 -29.14 -13.63 0.37
N LEU A 11 -30.37 -13.17 0.09
CA LEU A 11 -30.81 -11.81 0.42
C LEU A 11 -31.01 -11.60 1.92
N LEU A 12 -31.40 -12.66 2.63
CA LEU A 12 -31.50 -12.62 4.09
C LEU A 12 -30.10 -12.50 4.71
N LEU A 13 -29.16 -13.35 4.28
CA LEU A 13 -27.77 -13.28 4.74
C LEU A 13 -27.13 -11.92 4.39
N GLY A 14 -27.37 -11.42 3.19
CA GLY A 14 -26.90 -10.10 2.76
C GLY A 14 -27.51 -8.96 3.56
N GLY A 15 -28.81 -9.02 3.88
CA GLY A 15 -29.48 -8.04 4.74
C GLY A 15 -28.90 -8.01 6.16
N VAL A 16 -28.66 -9.19 6.77
CA VAL A 16 -27.99 -9.29 8.08
C VAL A 16 -26.60 -8.68 8.01
N ALA A 17 -25.80 -9.08 7.01
CA ALA A 17 -24.43 -8.60 6.84
C ALA A 17 -24.36 -7.07 6.67
N LEU A 18 -25.21 -6.48 5.83
CA LEU A 18 -25.28 -5.02 5.65
C LEU A 18 -25.65 -4.30 6.96
N CYS A 19 -26.62 -4.80 7.72
CA CYS A 19 -26.98 -4.23 9.02
C CYS A 19 -25.83 -4.31 10.02
N THR A 20 -25.20 -5.48 10.16
CA THR A 20 -24.16 -5.68 11.18
C THR A 20 -22.88 -4.93 10.83
N LEU A 21 -22.45 -5.00 9.57
CA LEU A 21 -21.23 -4.32 9.12
C LEU A 21 -21.41 -2.81 9.12
N GLY A 22 -22.56 -2.30 8.66
CA GLY A 22 -22.82 -0.87 8.59
C GLY A 22 -22.95 -0.21 9.98
N ALA A 23 -23.22 -0.98 11.02
CA ALA A 23 -23.23 -0.50 12.40
C ALA A 23 -21.84 -0.41 13.05
N LEU A 24 -20.82 -1.10 12.52
CA LEU A 24 -19.48 -1.15 13.13
C LEU A 24 -18.81 0.22 13.26
N PRO A 25 -18.80 1.11 12.24
CA PRO A 25 -18.15 2.41 12.36
C PRO A 25 -18.84 3.31 13.39
N LEU A 26 -20.17 3.18 13.52
CA LEU A 26 -20.93 3.88 14.57
C LEU A 26 -20.55 3.39 15.96
N LEU A 27 -20.37 2.08 16.14
CA LEU A 27 -19.94 1.50 17.42
C LEU A 27 -18.52 1.93 17.79
N GLU A 28 -17.60 2.02 16.82
CA GLU A 28 -16.23 2.51 17.02
C GLU A 28 -16.23 3.96 17.52
N VAL A 29 -17.02 4.83 16.87
CA VAL A 29 -17.20 6.22 17.32
C VAL A 29 -17.83 6.29 18.71
N CYS A 30 -18.88 5.51 18.97
CA CYS A 30 -19.51 5.46 20.30
C CYS A 30 -18.54 4.99 21.38
N TYR A 31 -17.68 4.03 21.07
CA TYR A 31 -16.65 3.54 21.98
C TYR A 31 -15.61 4.62 22.28
N ALA A 32 -15.09 5.29 21.24
CA ALA A 32 -14.14 6.39 21.39
C ALA A 32 -14.73 7.55 22.23
N VAL A 33 -15.98 7.93 21.98
CA VAL A 33 -16.69 8.96 22.76
C VAL A 33 -16.94 8.53 24.22
N ARG A 34 -17.14 7.23 24.46
CA ARG A 34 -17.41 6.70 25.81
C ARG A 34 -16.15 6.62 26.69
N GLN A 35 -14.97 6.46 26.09
CA GLN A 35 -13.70 6.47 26.82
C GLN A 35 -13.37 7.86 27.40
N VAL A 36 -13.98 8.92 26.88
CA VAL A 36 -13.77 10.29 27.34
C VAL A 36 -14.79 10.65 28.43
N SER A 37 -14.28 11.03 29.61
CA SER A 37 -15.11 11.33 30.79
C SER A 37 -15.75 12.72 30.76
N ALA A 38 -15.11 13.74 30.16
CA ALA A 38 -15.61 15.12 30.15
C ALA A 38 -16.45 15.44 28.90
N SER A 39 -17.56 16.18 29.08
CA SER A 39 -18.46 16.55 27.96
C SER A 39 -17.85 17.44 26.86
N PRO A 40 -16.95 18.41 27.11
CA PRO A 40 -16.36 19.21 26.03
C PRO A 40 -15.39 18.40 25.17
N GLU A 41 -14.68 17.45 25.78
CA GLU A 41 -13.72 16.57 25.09
C GLU A 41 -14.43 15.57 24.16
N LYS A 42 -15.66 15.15 24.49
CA LYS A 42 -16.48 14.30 23.59
C LYS A 42 -16.81 14.97 22.26
N LEU A 43 -17.05 16.28 22.27
CA LEU A 43 -17.33 17.04 21.05
C LEU A 43 -16.05 17.19 20.21
N GLN A 44 -14.89 17.33 20.86
CA GLN A 44 -13.59 17.40 20.20
C GLN A 44 -13.25 16.09 19.49
N VAL A 45 -13.59 14.92 20.05
CA VAL A 45 -13.40 13.62 19.38
C VAL A 45 -14.20 13.55 18.06
N ILE A 46 -15.45 14.02 18.05
CA ILE A 46 -16.29 14.03 16.83
C ILE A 46 -15.78 15.06 15.82
N GLN A 47 -15.26 16.20 16.30
CA GLN A 47 -14.68 17.24 15.44
C GLN A 47 -13.35 16.80 14.83
N ALA A 48 -12.57 15.98 15.55
CA ALA A 48 -11.30 15.41 15.10
C ALA A 48 -11.46 14.36 14.00
N LEU A 49 -12.67 13.81 13.79
CA LEU A 49 -12.95 12.92 12.67
C LEU A 49 -12.68 13.65 11.34
N THR A 50 -11.95 12.98 10.47
CA THR A 50 -11.67 13.48 9.12
C THR A 50 -12.96 13.62 8.31
N THR A 51 -12.91 14.38 7.21
CA THR A 51 -14.04 14.48 6.27
C THR A 51 -14.41 13.11 5.72
N VAL A 52 -13.42 12.29 5.40
CA VAL A 52 -13.60 10.91 4.90
C VAL A 52 -14.29 10.02 5.94
N ASP A 53 -13.90 10.11 7.22
CA ASP A 53 -14.55 9.36 8.29
C ASP A 53 -16.05 9.69 8.40
N LYS A 54 -16.41 10.98 8.28
CA LYS A 54 -17.81 11.42 8.31
C LYS A 54 -18.61 10.87 7.12
N PHE A 55 -18.02 10.84 5.93
CA PHE A 55 -18.66 10.22 4.77
C PHE A 55 -18.79 8.69 4.93
N ALA A 56 -17.75 8.02 5.43
CA ALA A 56 -17.78 6.59 5.65
C ALA A 56 -18.84 6.17 6.68
N ILE A 57 -18.99 6.93 7.77
CA ILE A 57 -20.01 6.69 8.79
C ILE A 57 -21.41 6.89 8.21
N THR A 58 -21.65 7.98 7.48
CA THR A 58 -22.97 8.26 6.90
C THR A 58 -23.37 7.21 5.86
N LEU A 59 -22.42 6.78 5.02
CA LEU A 59 -22.64 5.72 4.04
C LEU A 59 -22.88 4.36 4.69
N SER A 60 -22.11 4.01 5.72
CA SER A 60 -22.29 2.77 6.49
C SER A 60 -23.65 2.72 7.19
N ALA A 61 -24.10 3.84 7.75
CA ALA A 61 -25.43 3.97 8.34
C ALA A 61 -26.55 3.81 7.30
N LEU A 62 -26.36 4.37 6.10
CA LEU A 62 -27.30 4.21 4.98
C LEU A 62 -27.39 2.74 4.55
N LEU A 63 -26.25 2.06 4.38
CA LEU A 63 -26.20 0.64 4.02
C LEU A 63 -26.81 -0.25 5.10
N ALA A 64 -26.61 0.07 6.38
CA ALA A 64 -27.27 -0.62 7.48
C ALA A 64 -28.81 -0.47 7.43
N ALA A 65 -29.30 0.74 7.12
CA ALA A 65 -30.73 1.00 6.96
C ALA A 65 -31.30 0.24 5.75
N LEU A 66 -30.59 0.20 4.63
CA LEU A 66 -30.98 -0.58 3.44
C LEU A 66 -30.98 -2.09 3.73
N GLY A 67 -30.02 -2.59 4.51
CA GLY A 67 -30.01 -3.97 5.04
C GLY A 67 -31.25 -4.27 5.89
N GLY A 68 -31.69 -3.31 6.70
CA GLY A 68 -32.90 -3.44 7.53
C GLY A 68 -34.16 -3.52 6.68
N VAL A 69 -34.25 -2.72 5.61
CA VAL A 69 -35.34 -2.78 4.64
C VAL A 69 -35.34 -4.11 3.88
N LEU A 70 -34.16 -4.61 3.49
CA LEU A 70 -33.99 -5.94 2.89
C LEU A 70 -34.54 -7.05 3.79
N LEU A 71 -34.22 -7.00 5.09
CA LEU A 71 -34.73 -7.95 6.07
C LEU A 71 -36.25 -7.83 6.23
N ALA A 72 -36.78 -6.61 6.35
CA ALA A 72 -38.23 -6.38 6.45
C ALA A 72 -38.99 -6.95 5.24
N LEU A 73 -38.44 -6.80 4.03
CA LEU A 73 -39.01 -7.39 2.81
C LEU A 73 -39.04 -8.92 2.81
N HIS A 74 -38.19 -9.57 3.59
CA HIS A 74 -38.23 -11.03 3.76
C HIS A 74 -39.35 -11.48 4.69
N TRP A 75 -39.65 -10.69 5.73
CA TRP A 75 -40.63 -11.04 6.76
C TRP A 75 -42.06 -10.61 6.42
N VAL A 76 -42.24 -9.55 5.64
CA VAL A 76 -43.57 -9.03 5.27
C VAL A 76 -44.10 -9.71 4.02
N GLU A 77 -45.28 -10.32 4.11
CA GLU A 77 -45.97 -10.89 2.96
C GLU A 77 -46.59 -9.78 2.10
N LEU A 78 -45.98 -9.51 0.94
CA LEU A 78 -46.44 -8.48 0.00
C LEU A 78 -47.06 -9.11 -1.25
N PRO A 79 -48.07 -8.44 -1.86
CA PRO A 79 -48.54 -8.83 -3.18
C PRO A 79 -47.42 -8.64 -4.22
N VAL A 80 -47.41 -9.47 -5.26
CA VAL A 80 -46.34 -9.53 -6.28
C VAL A 80 -46.04 -8.17 -6.91
N THR A 81 -47.07 -7.35 -7.13
CA THR A 81 -46.93 -6.00 -7.70
C THR A 81 -46.19 -5.03 -6.77
N SER A 82 -46.47 -5.08 -5.46
CA SER A 82 -45.79 -4.26 -4.45
C SER A 82 -44.38 -4.77 -4.18
N ALA A 83 -44.18 -6.09 -4.10
CA ALA A 83 -42.87 -6.71 -3.95
C ALA A 83 -41.94 -6.34 -5.12
N LEU A 84 -42.45 -6.35 -6.36
CA LEU A 84 -41.69 -5.95 -7.54
C LEU A 84 -41.26 -4.47 -7.50
N LYS A 85 -42.15 -3.57 -7.08
CA LYS A 85 -41.84 -2.14 -6.94
C LYS A 85 -40.78 -1.91 -5.86
N ALA A 86 -40.95 -2.53 -4.70
CA ALA A 86 -40.01 -2.42 -3.58
C ALA A 86 -38.63 -2.98 -3.94
N ALA A 87 -38.56 -4.17 -4.56
CA ALA A 87 -37.31 -4.77 -5.00
C ALA A 87 -36.57 -3.88 -6.00
N LYS A 88 -37.26 -3.26 -6.96
CA LYS A 88 -36.65 -2.31 -7.91
C LYS A 88 -36.07 -1.08 -7.24
N LEU A 89 -36.84 -0.43 -6.36
CA LEU A 89 -36.37 0.75 -5.62
C LEU A 89 -35.16 0.43 -4.75
N LEU A 90 -35.20 -0.71 -4.07
CA LEU A 90 -34.11 -1.17 -3.22
C LEU A 90 -32.84 -1.51 -4.01
N THR A 91 -33.00 -2.13 -5.19
CA THR A 91 -31.86 -2.41 -6.09
C THR A 91 -31.20 -1.12 -6.53
N ILE A 92 -31.99 -0.09 -6.90
CA ILE A 92 -31.46 1.22 -7.31
C ILE A 92 -30.74 1.88 -6.14
N ALA A 93 -31.37 1.93 -4.96
CA ALA A 93 -30.78 2.54 -3.77
C ALA A 93 -29.46 1.86 -3.36
N LEU A 94 -29.42 0.53 -3.39
CA LEU A 94 -28.23 -0.25 -3.05
C LEU A 94 -27.13 -0.09 -4.09
N ALA A 95 -27.47 -0.03 -5.38
CA ALA A 95 -26.49 0.22 -6.45
C ALA A 95 -25.88 1.62 -6.35
N VAL A 96 -26.69 2.64 -6.03
CA VAL A 96 -26.18 4.00 -5.79
C VAL A 96 -25.26 4.02 -4.56
N ALA A 97 -25.66 3.37 -3.46
CA ALA A 97 -24.82 3.30 -2.26
C ALA A 97 -23.49 2.59 -2.53
N ALA A 98 -23.49 1.47 -3.27
CA ALA A 98 -22.28 0.75 -3.67
C ALA A 98 -21.36 1.62 -4.57
N LEU A 99 -21.92 2.34 -5.54
CA LEU A 99 -21.12 3.25 -6.36
C LEU A 99 -20.46 4.38 -5.55
N VAL A 100 -21.17 4.92 -4.56
CA VAL A 100 -20.61 5.93 -3.65
C VAL A 100 -19.53 5.31 -2.77
N ASP A 101 -19.68 4.06 -2.32
CA ASP A 101 -18.69 3.33 -1.54
C ASP A 101 -17.41 3.07 -2.35
N ALA A 102 -17.56 2.55 -3.56
CA ALA A 102 -16.46 2.37 -4.50
C ALA A 102 -15.71 3.69 -4.80
N ALA A 103 -16.43 4.80 -4.98
CA ALA A 103 -15.83 6.12 -5.17
C ALA A 103 -15.06 6.58 -3.93
N LEU A 104 -15.60 6.36 -2.73
CA LEU A 104 -14.94 6.68 -1.47
C LEU A 104 -13.69 5.82 -1.26
N LEU A 105 -13.76 4.51 -1.52
CA LEU A 105 -12.61 3.60 -1.47
C LEU A 105 -11.53 3.97 -2.49
N THR A 106 -11.92 4.44 -3.68
CA THR A 106 -10.98 4.93 -4.69
C THR A 106 -10.32 6.23 -4.24
N SER A 107 -11.08 7.13 -3.61
CA SER A 107 -10.52 8.36 -3.02
C SER A 107 -9.58 8.04 -1.86
N VAL A 108 -9.92 7.07 -1.01
CA VAL A 108 -9.01 6.58 0.05
C VAL A 108 -7.75 5.97 -0.55
N ALA A 109 -7.88 5.17 -1.61
CA ALA A 109 -6.75 4.58 -2.30
C ALA A 109 -5.86 5.63 -2.98
N SER A 110 -6.43 6.72 -3.51
CA SER A 110 -5.65 7.82 -4.09
C SER A 110 -4.91 8.67 -3.06
N HIS A 111 -5.28 8.56 -1.77
CA HIS A 111 -4.58 9.20 -0.65
C HIS A 111 -3.56 8.27 0.03
N ARG A 112 -3.53 6.97 -0.30
CA ARG A 112 -2.38 6.14 0.07
C ARG A 112 -1.20 6.67 -0.74
N GLY A 113 -0.11 7.02 -0.06
CA GLY A 113 1.11 7.46 -0.74
C GLY A 113 1.56 6.41 -1.76
N PRO A 114 2.37 6.78 -2.76
CA PRO A 114 3.04 5.80 -3.61
C PRO A 114 3.68 4.69 -2.76
N ASP A 115 3.82 3.49 -3.32
CA ASP A 115 4.48 2.37 -2.64
C ASP A 115 5.99 2.66 -2.53
N THR A 116 6.36 3.56 -1.61
CA THR A 116 7.74 3.92 -1.30
C THR A 116 8.22 3.13 -0.08
N PRO A 117 9.50 2.69 -0.10
CA PRO A 117 10.11 2.09 1.08
C PRO A 117 10.38 3.10 2.21
N TRP A 118 10.33 4.41 1.94
CA TRP A 118 10.73 5.51 2.83
C TRP A 118 9.57 6.04 3.67
N LYS A 119 8.89 5.17 4.41
CA LYS A 119 7.71 5.57 5.18
C LYS A 119 8.06 6.24 6.50
N ALA A 120 7.45 7.40 6.76
CA ALA A 120 7.62 8.12 8.02
C ALA A 120 7.18 7.27 9.24
N GLU A 121 6.19 6.39 9.11
CA GLU A 121 5.75 5.50 10.20
C GLU A 121 6.89 4.62 10.76
N THR A 122 7.85 4.25 9.92
CA THR A 122 8.99 3.39 10.29
C THR A 122 10.18 4.22 10.77
N TYR A 123 10.42 5.36 10.11
CA TYR A 123 11.68 6.09 10.19
C TYR A 123 11.62 7.41 10.97
N ALA A 124 10.44 8.02 11.16
CA ALA A 124 10.32 9.32 11.80
C ALA A 124 10.83 9.32 13.25
N ASP A 125 10.59 8.23 13.98
CA ASP A 125 11.07 8.06 15.36
C ASP A 125 12.45 7.38 15.44
N HIS A 126 13.00 6.92 14.31
CA HIS A 126 14.24 6.14 14.22
C HIS A 126 15.18 6.66 13.14
N GLU A 127 15.62 7.92 13.27
CA GLU A 127 16.48 8.58 12.29
C GLU A 127 17.79 7.83 12.02
N GLY A 128 18.38 7.17 13.03
CA GLY A 128 19.59 6.37 12.84
C GLY A 128 19.39 5.14 11.94
N LEU A 129 18.20 4.52 11.96
CA LEU A 129 17.87 3.44 11.01
C LEU A 129 17.67 3.99 9.60
N PHE A 130 17.04 5.15 9.48
CA PHE A 130 16.85 5.82 8.21
C PHE A 130 18.18 6.22 7.57
N GLU A 131 19.07 6.84 8.35
CA GLU A 131 20.43 7.16 7.96
C GLU A 131 21.15 5.93 7.40
N GLN A 132 21.11 4.81 8.12
CA GLN A 132 21.79 3.60 7.71
C GLN A 132 21.24 3.07 6.39
N GLN A 133 19.92 2.98 6.23
CA GLN A 133 19.33 2.46 4.99
C GLN A 133 19.57 3.38 3.79
N VAL A 134 19.52 4.70 3.98
CA VAL A 134 19.81 5.66 2.91
C VAL A 134 21.28 5.56 2.51
N ASN A 135 22.21 5.53 3.48
CA ASN A 135 23.63 5.38 3.19
C ASN A 135 23.95 4.02 2.54
N ASP A 136 23.28 2.94 2.96
CA ASP A 136 23.40 1.62 2.34
C ASP A 136 23.05 1.69 0.85
N VAL A 137 21.83 2.12 0.52
CA VAL A 137 21.36 2.19 -0.87
C VAL A 137 22.23 3.14 -1.69
N PHE A 138 22.51 4.32 -1.15
CA PHE A 138 23.23 5.35 -1.88
C PHE A 138 24.69 4.97 -2.15
N CYS A 139 25.41 4.45 -1.14
CA CYS A 139 26.80 4.05 -1.31
C CYS A 139 26.93 2.80 -2.19
N HIS A 140 26.03 1.81 -2.09
CA HIS A 140 26.07 0.64 -2.98
C HIS A 140 25.82 1.02 -4.44
N ALA A 141 24.84 1.89 -4.70
CA ALA A 141 24.58 2.39 -6.05
C ALA A 141 25.76 3.14 -6.68
N LYS A 142 26.42 4.00 -5.90
CA LYS A 142 27.64 4.70 -6.37
C LYS A 142 28.84 3.77 -6.47
N GLY A 143 28.99 2.83 -5.54
CA GLY A 143 30.01 1.79 -5.60
C GLY A 143 29.89 0.95 -6.87
N LEU A 144 28.67 0.54 -7.23
CA LEU A 144 28.39 -0.17 -8.47
C LEU A 144 28.76 0.68 -9.69
N GLN A 145 28.39 1.97 -9.70
CA GLN A 145 28.77 2.89 -10.78
C GLN A 145 30.30 2.97 -10.97
N VAL A 146 31.07 3.04 -9.87
CA VAL A 146 32.54 3.04 -9.92
C VAL A 146 33.06 1.69 -10.41
N CYS A 147 32.52 0.58 -9.93
CA CYS A 147 32.93 -0.78 -10.33
C CYS A 147 32.68 -1.09 -11.81
N GLU A 148 31.59 -0.59 -12.39
CA GLU A 148 31.22 -0.84 -13.79
C GLU A 148 31.88 0.14 -14.77
N LEU A 149 31.88 1.43 -14.43
CA LEU A 149 32.28 2.51 -15.35
C LEU A 149 33.65 3.11 -15.04
N GLY A 150 34.12 2.95 -13.81
CA GLY A 150 35.36 3.57 -13.32
C GLY A 150 36.63 2.90 -13.82
N SER A 151 37.70 3.67 -13.76
CA SER A 151 39.08 3.21 -13.94
C SER A 151 39.70 2.76 -12.62
N VAL A 152 40.75 1.94 -12.68
CA VAL A 152 41.49 1.52 -11.48
C VAL A 152 42.13 2.71 -10.76
N ALA A 153 42.52 3.76 -11.48
CA ALA A 153 43.06 4.98 -10.86
C ALA A 153 42.01 5.79 -10.07
N GLU A 154 40.77 5.86 -10.56
CA GLU A 154 39.66 6.51 -9.83
C GLU A 154 39.25 5.67 -8.63
N ALA A 155 39.19 4.35 -8.78
CA ALA A 155 38.92 3.44 -7.68
C ALA A 155 39.91 3.59 -6.52
N ARG A 156 41.20 3.80 -6.82
CA ARG A 156 42.26 4.05 -5.83
C ARG A 156 42.06 5.30 -4.99
N GLN A 157 41.37 6.28 -5.55
CA GLN A 157 41.08 7.52 -4.84
C GLN A 157 39.87 7.39 -3.91
N ILE A 158 39.04 6.37 -4.13
CA ILE A 158 37.74 6.17 -3.46
C ILE A 158 37.82 5.04 -2.44
N PHE A 159 38.35 3.87 -2.82
CA PHE A 159 38.41 2.69 -1.95
C PHE A 159 39.75 2.60 -1.22
N PRO A 160 39.76 2.48 0.12
CA PRO A 160 40.98 2.37 0.93
C PRO A 160 41.55 0.95 0.91
N LEU A 161 41.79 0.37 -0.26
CA LEU A 161 42.33 -0.98 -0.39
C LEU A 161 43.85 -1.00 -0.19
N GLN A 162 44.34 -2.01 0.52
CA GLN A 162 45.77 -2.24 0.74
C GLN A 162 46.43 -2.86 -0.49
N ASP A 163 45.73 -3.79 -1.15
CA ASP A 163 46.22 -4.52 -2.31
C ASP A 163 45.42 -4.17 -3.58
N TRP A 164 46.13 -3.99 -4.68
CA TRP A 164 45.56 -3.66 -5.98
C TRP A 164 45.91 -4.71 -7.03
N PRO A 165 45.08 -4.87 -8.09
CA PRO A 165 45.36 -5.79 -9.18
C PRO A 165 46.76 -5.57 -9.78
N VAL A 166 47.42 -6.67 -10.13
CA VAL A 166 48.76 -6.64 -10.73
C VAL A 166 48.75 -5.82 -12.02
N ASP A 167 49.79 -5.01 -12.24
CA ASP A 167 49.94 -4.06 -13.36
C ASP A 167 48.99 -2.84 -13.36
N SER A 168 48.22 -2.61 -12.28
CA SER A 168 47.40 -1.40 -12.13
C SER A 168 48.20 -0.09 -12.22
N ASP A 169 49.45 -0.06 -11.77
CA ASP A 169 50.35 1.10 -11.90
C ASP A 169 50.77 1.39 -13.35
N ARG A 170 50.79 0.36 -14.21
CA ARG A 170 51.23 0.47 -15.60
C ARG A 170 50.09 0.86 -16.55
N ALA A 171 48.85 0.63 -16.14
CA ALA A 171 47.65 0.95 -16.91
C ALA A 171 46.55 1.59 -16.02
N PRO A 172 46.80 2.80 -15.48
CA PRO A 172 45.88 3.46 -14.55
C PRO A 172 44.48 3.72 -15.13
N GLY A 173 44.38 3.93 -16.45
CA GLY A 173 43.11 4.15 -17.16
C GLY A 173 42.35 2.86 -17.53
N ARG A 174 42.84 1.68 -17.14
CA ARG A 174 42.14 0.43 -17.42
C ARG A 174 40.84 0.38 -16.60
N ARG A 175 39.75 -0.02 -17.24
CA ARG A 175 38.46 -0.19 -16.56
C ARG A 175 38.54 -1.32 -15.54
N ILE A 176 37.82 -1.15 -14.43
CA ILE A 176 37.75 -2.16 -13.36
C ILE A 176 37.12 -3.44 -13.88
N ALA A 177 35.99 -3.35 -14.59
CA ALA A 177 35.33 -4.51 -15.21
C ALA A 177 36.29 -5.38 -16.05
N THR A 178 37.14 -4.75 -16.87
CA THR A 178 38.15 -5.46 -17.70
C THR A 178 39.34 -5.97 -16.88
N SER A 179 39.58 -5.42 -15.69
CA SER A 179 40.62 -5.88 -14.77
C SER A 179 40.14 -7.07 -13.92
N CYS A 180 38.83 -7.15 -13.70
CA CYS A 180 38.16 -8.20 -12.94
C CYS A 180 37.53 -9.30 -13.82
N GLU A 181 37.65 -9.18 -15.13
CA GLU A 181 37.15 -10.18 -16.08
C GLU A 181 37.82 -11.54 -15.85
N GLY A 182 37.01 -12.57 -15.62
CA GLY A 182 37.48 -13.93 -15.33
C GLY A 182 37.96 -14.15 -13.90
N PHE A 183 37.81 -13.17 -13.00
CA PHE A 183 37.98 -13.37 -11.57
C PHE A 183 36.99 -14.44 -11.07
N LYS A 184 37.49 -15.36 -10.23
CA LYS A 184 36.66 -16.33 -9.53
C LYS A 184 37.10 -16.42 -8.08
N ASP A 185 36.14 -16.30 -7.17
CA ASP A 185 36.39 -16.26 -5.72
C ASP A 185 36.77 -17.65 -5.15
N ASP A 186 36.57 -18.73 -5.93
CA ASP A 186 36.86 -20.12 -5.58
C ASP A 186 38.31 -20.56 -5.86
N VAL A 187 39.12 -19.72 -6.51
CA VAL A 187 40.51 -20.06 -6.88
C VAL A 187 41.44 -19.85 -5.69
N GLN A 188 41.83 -20.95 -5.04
CA GLN A 188 42.83 -20.97 -3.96
C GLN A 188 44.27 -20.95 -4.51
N LEU A 189 44.65 -19.90 -5.24
CA LEU A 189 46.06 -19.62 -5.52
C LEU A 189 46.63 -18.72 -4.41
N TRP A 190 47.86 -19.00 -3.98
CA TRP A 190 48.56 -18.18 -2.99
C TRP A 190 48.62 -16.72 -3.44
N ASP A 191 48.16 -15.80 -2.57
CA ASP A 191 48.16 -14.34 -2.78
C ASP A 191 47.23 -13.82 -3.91
N TYR A 192 46.52 -14.70 -4.62
CA TYR A 192 45.57 -14.33 -5.67
C TYR A 192 44.37 -13.55 -5.10
N GLN A 193 43.83 -14.00 -3.96
CA GLN A 193 42.70 -13.35 -3.31
C GLN A 193 43.07 -11.96 -2.76
N ASN A 194 44.29 -11.78 -2.23
CA ASN A 194 44.76 -10.48 -1.75
C ASN A 194 44.90 -9.49 -2.92
N LYS A 195 45.56 -9.93 -4.01
CA LYS A 195 45.74 -9.12 -5.22
C LYS A 195 44.44 -8.78 -5.95
N MET A 196 43.35 -9.49 -5.66
CA MET A 196 42.04 -9.29 -6.29
C MET A 196 40.99 -8.72 -5.33
N GLN A 197 41.42 -8.08 -4.23
CA GLN A 197 40.52 -7.42 -3.26
C GLN A 197 39.51 -6.48 -3.93
N LEU A 198 39.93 -5.70 -4.93
CA LEU A 198 39.03 -4.81 -5.69
C LEU A 198 37.90 -5.58 -6.41
N CYS A 199 38.24 -6.71 -7.04
CA CYS A 199 37.26 -7.51 -7.77
C CYS A 199 36.29 -8.22 -6.83
N ARG A 200 36.78 -8.66 -5.67
CA ARG A 200 35.94 -9.21 -4.61
C ARG A 200 35.01 -8.15 -4.03
N LEU A 201 35.50 -6.95 -3.79
CA LEU A 201 34.69 -5.81 -3.33
C LEU A 201 33.58 -5.50 -4.33
N CYS A 202 33.91 -5.36 -5.62
CA CYS A 202 32.91 -5.10 -6.66
C CYS A 202 31.89 -6.24 -6.80
N GLY A 203 32.32 -7.50 -6.66
CA GLY A 203 31.42 -8.65 -6.61
C GLY A 203 30.46 -8.59 -5.43
N ASN A 204 30.94 -8.25 -4.23
CA ASN A 204 30.11 -8.08 -3.05
C ASN A 204 29.11 -6.94 -3.21
N ILE A 205 29.56 -5.77 -3.67
CA ILE A 205 28.69 -4.60 -3.92
C ILE A 205 27.56 -4.98 -4.87
N THR A 206 27.87 -5.69 -5.96
CA THR A 206 26.87 -6.12 -6.94
C THR A 206 25.83 -7.06 -6.31
N ALA A 207 26.29 -8.08 -5.56
CA ALA A 207 25.40 -9.03 -4.90
C ALA A 207 24.54 -8.38 -3.80
N GLU A 208 25.06 -7.39 -3.09
CA GLU A 208 24.35 -6.67 -2.04
C GLU A 208 23.35 -5.68 -2.61
N GLU A 209 23.66 -5.03 -3.73
CA GLU A 209 22.69 -4.18 -4.43
C GLU A 209 21.50 -4.98 -4.95
N GLU A 210 21.72 -6.20 -5.46
CA GLU A 210 20.62 -7.11 -5.82
C GLU A 210 19.72 -7.44 -4.61
N GLN A 211 20.30 -7.61 -3.42
CA GLN A 211 19.54 -7.83 -2.19
C GLN A 211 18.76 -6.59 -1.76
N LEU A 212 19.36 -5.40 -1.87
CA LEU A 212 18.69 -4.13 -1.60
C LEU A 212 17.52 -3.90 -2.56
N GLN A 213 17.69 -4.23 -3.84
CA GLN A 213 16.63 -4.16 -4.85
C GLN A 213 15.46 -5.10 -4.55
N VAL A 214 15.73 -6.31 -4.04
CA VAL A 214 14.67 -7.22 -3.58
C VAL A 214 13.96 -6.68 -2.34
N LYS A 215 14.68 -6.03 -1.43
CA LYS A 215 14.15 -5.49 -0.16
C LYS A 215 13.30 -4.23 -0.36
N PHE A 216 13.73 -3.34 -1.26
CA PHE A 216 13.20 -1.98 -1.41
C PHE A 216 12.50 -1.72 -2.75
N GLY A 217 12.55 -2.66 -3.70
CA GLY A 217 11.93 -2.53 -5.02
C GLY A 217 12.91 -2.05 -6.09
N ALA A 218 12.50 -2.00 -7.35
CA ALA A 218 13.42 -1.66 -8.44
C ALA A 218 13.77 -0.16 -8.52
N ASP A 219 12.88 0.72 -8.04
CA ASP A 219 12.99 2.16 -8.23
C ASP A 219 13.66 2.90 -7.05
N HIS A 220 13.90 2.20 -5.93
CA HIS A 220 14.46 2.78 -4.70
C HIS A 220 15.82 3.47 -4.92
N THR A 221 16.70 2.86 -5.73
CA THR A 221 18.02 3.42 -6.06
C THR A 221 17.88 4.73 -6.83
N ALA A 222 16.92 4.82 -7.75
CA ALA A 222 16.67 6.02 -8.54
C ALA A 222 16.14 7.17 -7.67
N GLU A 223 15.25 6.88 -6.72
CA GLU A 223 14.71 7.86 -5.77
C GLU A 223 15.81 8.49 -4.90
N VAL A 224 16.67 7.65 -4.33
CA VAL A 224 17.77 8.08 -3.45
C VAL A 224 18.85 8.83 -4.22
N LEU A 225 19.15 8.41 -5.46
CA LEU A 225 20.07 9.12 -6.33
C LEU A 225 19.49 10.43 -6.89
N ALA A 226 18.17 10.52 -7.08
CA ALA A 226 17.51 11.75 -7.54
C ALA A 226 17.47 12.82 -6.44
N ALA A 227 17.45 12.43 -5.16
CA ALA A 227 17.50 13.36 -4.04
C ALA A 227 18.82 14.16 -4.00
N VAL A 228 19.93 13.57 -4.47
CA VAL A 228 21.25 14.20 -4.46
C VAL A 228 21.96 14.01 -5.80
N GLU A 229 21.94 15.06 -6.63
CA GLU A 229 22.51 15.01 -7.98
C GLU A 229 24.05 14.92 -8.01
N LEU A 230 24.75 15.48 -7.01
CA LEU A 230 26.21 15.61 -7.00
C LEU A 230 26.80 15.34 -5.61
N LEU A 231 27.72 14.38 -5.55
CA LEU A 231 28.56 14.15 -4.38
C LEU A 231 29.87 14.89 -4.51
N SER A 232 30.34 15.43 -3.40
CA SER A 232 31.74 15.81 -3.29
C SER A 232 32.63 14.58 -3.25
N PHE A 233 33.88 14.77 -3.66
CA PHE A 233 34.90 13.72 -3.62
C PHE A 233 35.06 13.10 -2.22
N GLY A 234 34.95 13.89 -1.16
CA GLY A 234 35.03 13.39 0.22
C GLY A 234 33.88 12.44 0.60
N GLU A 235 32.69 12.62 0.04
CA GLU A 235 31.56 11.72 0.28
C GLU A 235 31.70 10.41 -0.49
N LEU A 236 32.29 10.46 -1.68
CA LEU A 236 32.65 9.25 -2.42
C LEU A 236 33.70 8.43 -1.65
N GLN A 237 34.72 9.10 -1.09
CA GLN A 237 35.71 8.44 -0.23
C GLN A 237 35.08 7.79 1.00
N TRP A 238 34.16 8.50 1.66
CA TRP A 238 33.42 7.96 2.79
C TRP A 238 32.59 6.73 2.40
N CYS A 239 31.89 6.76 1.25
CA CYS A 239 31.20 5.57 0.75
C CYS A 239 32.17 4.42 0.44
N GLY A 240 33.36 4.71 -0.07
CA GLY A 240 34.39 3.70 -0.30
C GLY A 240 34.86 3.04 0.99
N GLU A 241 35.09 3.81 2.04
CA GLU A 241 35.38 3.31 3.40
C GLU A 241 34.22 2.49 3.96
N TYR A 242 32.99 3.00 3.81
CA TYR A 242 31.77 2.34 4.28
C TYR A 242 31.60 0.94 3.69
N LEU A 243 31.78 0.80 2.37
CA LEU A 243 31.65 -0.48 1.66
C LEU A 243 32.75 -1.49 2.02
N VAL A 244 33.95 -1.02 2.40
CA VAL A 244 35.09 -1.87 2.74
C VAL A 244 35.05 -2.32 4.21
N VAL A 245 34.80 -1.39 5.13
CA VAL A 245 34.95 -1.63 6.58
C VAL A 245 33.64 -2.07 7.24
N ARG A 246 32.47 -1.74 6.66
CA ARG A 246 31.11 -2.06 7.15
C ARG A 246 30.77 -1.61 8.58
N ILE A 247 31.68 -0.93 9.26
CA ILE A 247 31.48 -0.39 10.61
C ILE A 247 31.48 1.14 10.47
N PRO A 248 30.34 1.81 10.67
CA PRO A 248 30.28 3.25 10.62
C PRO A 248 31.02 3.80 11.85
N ASP A 249 32.08 4.57 11.63
CA ASP A 249 32.55 5.47 12.67
C ASP A 249 31.51 6.61 12.75
N HIS A 250 30.68 6.59 13.80
CA HIS A 250 29.51 7.46 13.97
C HIS A 250 29.85 8.94 14.24
N ASP A 251 31.13 9.28 14.34
CA ASP A 251 31.57 10.53 14.98
C ASP A 251 31.86 11.71 14.04
N VAL A 252 31.63 11.63 12.73
CA VAL A 252 32.03 12.74 11.86
C VAL A 252 31.03 12.97 10.74
N GLY A 253 30.52 14.20 10.64
CA GLY A 253 29.58 14.70 9.61
C GLY A 253 30.16 14.65 8.19
N HIS A 254 30.42 13.45 7.72
CA HIS A 254 31.00 13.10 6.43
C HIS A 254 30.17 12.04 5.69
N SER A 255 29.14 11.45 6.32
CA SER A 255 28.21 10.58 5.60
C SER A 255 27.36 11.39 4.60
N PRO A 256 27.06 10.83 3.41
CA PRO A 256 26.17 11.48 2.44
C PRO A 256 24.85 11.90 3.09
N TYR A 257 24.29 11.04 3.95
CA TYR A 257 23.06 11.34 4.69
C TYR A 257 23.15 12.63 5.51
N TRP A 258 24.14 12.77 6.41
CA TRP A 258 24.19 13.95 7.29
C TRP A 258 24.43 15.25 6.52
N LYS A 259 25.16 15.18 5.40
CA LYS A 259 25.42 16.34 4.55
C LYS A 259 24.19 16.78 3.77
N HIS A 260 23.41 15.82 3.28
CA HIS A 260 22.19 16.02 2.49
C HIS A 260 20.92 15.65 3.27
N ARG A 261 20.95 15.88 4.59
CA ARG A 261 19.89 15.42 5.51
C ARG A 261 18.52 15.93 5.12
N ARG A 262 18.43 17.18 4.66
CA ARG A 262 17.14 17.78 4.27
C ARG A 262 16.61 17.17 2.98
N GLU A 263 17.48 16.96 2.01
CA GLU A 263 17.15 16.37 0.72
C GLU A 263 16.66 14.93 0.91
N PHE A 264 17.32 14.13 1.75
CA PHE A 264 16.86 12.79 2.07
C PHE A 264 15.61 12.76 2.95
N GLN A 265 15.43 13.72 3.86
CA GLN A 265 14.20 13.82 4.65
C GLN A 265 12.96 14.15 3.81
N VAL A 266 13.12 14.72 2.60
CA VAL A 266 12.00 14.90 1.66
C VAL A 266 11.51 13.55 1.10
N LEU A 267 12.35 12.51 1.10
CA LEU A 267 11.93 11.16 0.73
C LEU A 267 10.99 10.54 1.78
N LEU A 268 10.99 11.05 3.01
CA LEU A 268 10.08 10.56 4.05
C LEU A 268 8.65 10.93 3.70
N GLU A 269 7.92 9.96 3.18
CA GLU A 269 6.50 10.13 2.96
C GLU A 269 5.77 9.90 4.28
N TYR A 270 5.12 10.96 4.73
CA TYR A 270 4.12 10.87 5.78
C TYR A 270 2.87 10.27 5.16
N ASP A 271 2.63 9.00 5.45
CA ASP A 271 1.31 8.39 5.30
C ASP A 271 0.36 9.25 6.15
N THR A 272 -0.31 10.22 5.52
CA THR A 272 -1.45 10.87 6.14
C THR A 272 -2.59 9.86 6.01
N PRO A 273 -2.99 9.16 7.08
CA PRO A 273 -4.08 8.22 6.93
C PRO A 273 -5.33 9.02 6.54
N PRO A 274 -5.97 8.73 5.41
CA PRO A 274 -7.18 9.46 5.00
C PRO A 274 -8.34 9.24 5.99
N CYS A 275 -8.23 8.24 6.87
CA CYS A 275 -9.20 7.90 7.91
C CYS A 275 -8.52 7.86 9.28
N SER A 276 -9.13 8.48 10.29
CA SER A 276 -8.69 8.37 11.69
C SER A 276 -9.18 7.08 12.38
N LEU A 277 -10.19 6.43 11.80
CA LEU A 277 -10.82 5.21 12.32
C LEU A 277 -10.14 3.94 11.78
N PHE A 278 -9.86 2.99 12.66
CA PHE A 278 -8.99 1.84 12.37
C PHE A 278 -9.66 0.81 11.47
N PHE A 279 -10.97 0.57 11.64
CA PHE A 279 -11.69 -0.45 10.90
C PHE A 279 -12.44 0.06 9.67
N THR A 280 -12.60 1.38 9.52
CA THR A 280 -13.48 2.00 8.52
C THR A 280 -13.22 1.51 7.11
N VAL A 281 -11.96 1.49 6.64
CA VAL A 281 -11.65 1.06 5.26
C VAL A 281 -11.97 -0.42 5.04
N LYS A 282 -11.71 -1.29 6.03
CA LYS A 282 -12.04 -2.71 5.95
C LYS A 282 -13.55 -2.95 5.96
N VAL A 283 -14.29 -2.16 6.75
CA VAL A 283 -15.75 -2.23 6.79
C VAL A 283 -16.35 -1.77 5.46
N LEU A 284 -15.89 -0.67 4.88
CA LEU A 284 -16.30 -0.20 3.54
C LEU A 284 -16.03 -1.27 2.48
N GLN A 285 -14.85 -1.89 2.46
CA GLN A 285 -14.54 -2.98 1.52
C GLN A 285 -15.53 -4.16 1.64
N LEU A 286 -15.87 -4.57 2.87
CA LEU A 286 -16.83 -5.66 3.09
C LEU A 286 -18.25 -5.25 2.73
N LEU A 287 -18.64 -4.02 3.05
CA LEU A 287 -19.94 -3.45 2.70
C LEU A 287 -20.12 -3.41 1.19
N GLU A 288 -19.11 -2.99 0.43
CA GLU A 288 -19.14 -2.95 -1.02
C GLU A 288 -19.36 -4.33 -1.64
N VAL A 289 -18.62 -5.34 -1.16
CA VAL A 289 -18.76 -6.74 -1.61
C VAL A 289 -20.17 -7.26 -1.34
N VAL A 290 -20.69 -7.03 -0.13
CA VAL A 290 -22.04 -7.49 0.26
C VAL A 290 -23.11 -6.74 -0.51
N ALA A 291 -22.99 -5.42 -0.67
CA ALA A 291 -23.94 -4.58 -1.41
C ALA A 291 -24.01 -5.00 -2.89
N SER A 292 -22.84 -5.23 -3.51
CA SER A 292 -22.74 -5.72 -4.88
C SER A 292 -23.39 -7.10 -5.06
N LEU A 293 -23.14 -8.03 -4.14
CA LEU A 293 -23.75 -9.35 -4.17
C LEU A 293 -25.28 -9.27 -4.00
N CYS A 294 -25.76 -8.46 -3.06
CA CYS A 294 -27.18 -8.19 -2.86
C CYS A 294 -27.85 -7.61 -4.10
N CYS A 295 -27.20 -6.69 -4.81
CA CYS A 295 -27.69 -6.14 -6.09
C CYS A 295 -27.92 -7.25 -7.12
N VAL A 296 -26.94 -8.15 -7.31
CA VAL A 296 -27.04 -9.26 -8.27
C VAL A 296 -28.22 -10.19 -7.91
N VAL A 297 -28.36 -10.53 -6.62
CA VAL A 297 -29.45 -11.41 -6.17
C VAL A 297 -30.81 -10.73 -6.29
N LEU A 298 -30.91 -9.42 -6.01
CA LEU A 298 -32.14 -8.65 -6.19
C LEU A 298 -32.56 -8.58 -7.66
N VAL A 299 -31.63 -8.38 -8.60
CA VAL A 299 -31.93 -8.41 -10.05
C VAL A 299 -32.52 -9.76 -10.46
N ARG A 300 -31.91 -10.86 -9.97
CA ARG A 300 -32.43 -12.21 -10.20
C ARG A 300 -33.83 -12.38 -9.61
N TRP A 301 -34.08 -11.85 -8.41
CA TRP A 301 -35.40 -11.92 -7.79
C TRP A 301 -36.45 -11.09 -8.53
N ILE A 302 -36.09 -9.89 -9.03
CA ILE A 302 -36.94 -9.06 -9.88
C ILE A 302 -37.40 -9.85 -11.12
N TRP A 303 -36.48 -10.56 -11.78
CA TRP A 303 -36.84 -11.42 -12.91
C TRP A 303 -37.85 -12.49 -12.50
N THR A 304 -37.64 -13.18 -11.38
CA THR A 304 -38.61 -14.18 -10.90
C THR A 304 -40.00 -13.56 -10.61
N LEU A 305 -40.06 -12.39 -9.97
CA LEU A 305 -41.31 -11.69 -9.71
C LEU A 305 -42.02 -11.24 -11.00
N GLN A 306 -41.27 -10.83 -12.03
CA GLN A 306 -41.83 -10.50 -13.34
C GLN A 306 -42.44 -11.72 -14.02
N THR A 307 -41.76 -12.88 -13.99
CA THR A 307 -42.31 -14.11 -14.56
C THR A 307 -43.60 -14.55 -13.83
N LEU A 308 -43.63 -14.46 -12.49
CA LEU A 308 -44.83 -14.76 -11.71
C LEU A 308 -45.99 -13.83 -12.03
N LYS A 309 -45.73 -12.54 -12.19
CA LYS A 309 -46.75 -11.56 -12.60
C LYS A 309 -47.35 -11.91 -13.96
N LEU A 310 -46.53 -12.35 -14.92
CA LEU A 310 -46.98 -12.76 -16.25
C LEU A 310 -47.83 -14.05 -16.21
N VAL A 311 -47.44 -15.03 -15.40
CA VAL A 311 -48.21 -16.29 -15.22
C VAL A 311 -49.56 -16.00 -14.57
N GLN A 312 -49.60 -15.18 -13.51
CA GLN A 312 -50.86 -14.78 -12.86
C GLN A 312 -51.81 -14.03 -13.81
N TYR A 313 -51.26 -13.21 -14.72
CA TYR A 313 -52.05 -12.52 -15.73
C TYR A 313 -52.63 -13.51 -16.77
N LYS A 314 -51.91 -14.58 -17.09
CA LYS A 314 -52.32 -15.61 -18.05
C LYS A 314 -53.39 -16.55 -17.47
N ASP A 315 -53.28 -16.92 -16.20
CA ASP A 315 -54.26 -17.77 -15.50
C ASP A 315 -55.52 -16.99 -15.08
N GLY A 316 -55.41 -15.66 -14.88
CA GLY A 316 -56.53 -14.76 -14.60
C GLY A 316 -57.28 -14.26 -15.84
N GLY A 317 -57.09 -14.89 -17.00
CA GLY A 317 -57.72 -14.57 -18.29
C GLY A 317 -59.24 -14.84 -18.38
N LYS A 318 -59.98 -14.64 -17.29
CA LYS A 318 -61.40 -14.30 -17.30
C LYS A 318 -61.57 -13.04 -16.48
N MET A 319 -61.48 -11.91 -17.17
CA MET A 319 -62.22 -10.72 -16.75
C MET A 319 -63.69 -11.05 -17.00
N ASP A 320 -64.45 -11.23 -15.92
CA ASP A 320 -65.90 -11.09 -16.01
C ASP A 320 -66.19 -9.68 -16.56
N ALA A 321 -66.91 -9.67 -17.67
CA ALA A 321 -67.56 -8.47 -18.17
C ALA A 321 -68.78 -8.19 -17.28
N ALA A 322 -68.70 -7.14 -16.46
CA ALA A 322 -69.79 -6.25 -16.04
C ALA A 322 -69.25 -5.18 -15.09
#